data_AF-A0A961IWB5-F1
#
_entry.id   AF-A0A961IWB5-F1
#
_cell.length_a   1.000
_cell.length_b   1.000
_cell.length_c   1.000
_cell.angle_alpha   90.00
_cell.angle_beta   90.00
_cell.angle_gamma   90.00
#
_symmetry.space_group_name_H-M   'P 1'
#
loop_
_entity.id
_entity.type
_entity.pdbx_description
1 polymer ?
#
loop_
_entity_poly.entity_id
_entity_poly.type
_entity_poly.pdbx_seq_one_letter_code
_entity_poly.pdbx_strand_id
1 'polypeptide(L)' 'DEIAVLAGPGGRIAYATCSLLEAENGDQIRAFLDRHPGWRCDLERRFTPLDGGDGFFVATMSHS' A
#
# COMPACT_ATOMS: atom_id res chain seq x y z
N ASP A 1 -6.32 -6.59 -4.33
CA ASP A 1 -7.08 -6.97 -5.54
C ASP A 1 -8.58 -6.87 -5.33
N GLU A 2 -9.19 -7.64 -4.43
CA GLU A 2 -10.65 -7.61 -4.20
C GLU A 2 -11.20 -6.23 -3.80
N ILE A 3 -10.49 -5.47 -2.96
CA ILE A 3 -10.94 -4.14 -2.53
C ILE A 3 -10.85 -3.10 -3.66
N ALA A 4 -9.98 -3.32 -4.66
CA ALA A 4 -9.81 -2.35 -5.75
C ALA A 4 -11.08 -2.20 -6.60
N VAL A 5 -11.80 -3.30 -6.83
CA VAL A 5 -13.09 -3.23 -7.55
C VAL A 5 -14.19 -2.56 -6.73
N LEU A 6 -14.09 -2.56 -5.40
CA LEU A 6 -15.10 -1.95 -4.52
C LEU A 6 -14.94 -0.43 -4.39
N ALA A 7 -13.72 0.10 -4.57
CA ALA A 7 -13.43 1.52 -4.39
C ALA A 7 -13.95 2.41 -5.55
N GLY A 8 -14.15 1.83 -6.74
CA GLY A 8 -14.67 2.54 -7.92
C GLY A 8 -13.74 3.62 -8.50
N PRO A 9 -14.15 4.31 -9.58
CA PRO A 9 -13.42 5.45 -10.16
C PRO A 9 -13.24 6.58 -9.14
N GLY A 10 -12.03 7.17 -9.07
CA GLY A 10 -11.68 8.18 -8.07
C GLY A 10 -11.52 7.64 -6.64
N GLY A 11 -11.68 6.33 -6.44
CA GLY A 11 -11.57 5.67 -5.15
C GLY A 11 -10.16 5.72 -4.57
N ARG A 12 -10.06 5.55 -3.25
CA ARG A 12 -8.79 5.46 -2.52
C ARG A 12 -8.78 4.25 -1.62
N ILE A 13 -7.62 3.60 -1.53
CA ILE A 13 -7.37 2.48 -0.62
C ILE A 13 -6.10 2.74 0.19
N ALA A 14 -6.08 2.24 1.42
CA ALA A 14 -4.89 2.19 2.25
C ALA A 14 -4.53 0.73 2.52
N TYR A 15 -3.26 0.39 2.35
CA TYR A 15 -2.68 -0.89 2.73
C TYR A 15 -1.72 -0.65 3.89
N ALA A 16 -1.81 -1.46 4.93
CA ALA A 16 -0.96 -1.31 6.10
C ALA A 16 -0.64 -2.66 6.76
N THR A 17 0.57 -2.78 7.30
CA THR A 17 1.04 -3.97 8.01
C THR A 17 1.87 -3.57 9.22
N CYS A 18 1.98 -4.48 10.19
CA CYS A 18 2.92 -4.39 11.30
C CYS A 18 4.22 -5.16 10.98
N SER A 19 4.66 -5.13 9.72
CA SER A 19 5.87 -5.83 9.27
C SER A 19 6.89 -4.85 8.68
N LEU A 20 8.17 -5.22 8.78
CA LEU A 20 9.29 -4.53 8.14
C LEU A 20 9.77 -5.23 6.85
N LEU A 21 9.22 -6.40 6.53
CA LEU A 21 9.68 -7.20 5.39
C LEU A 21 9.19 -6.58 4.07
N GLU A 22 10.12 -6.41 3.12
CA GLU A 22 9.79 -5.82 1.82
C GLU A 22 8.78 -6.68 1.03
N ALA A 23 8.87 -8.01 1.19
CA ALA A 23 7.98 -9.00 0.58
C ALA A 23 6.51 -8.84 1.01
N GLU A 24 6.27 -8.32 2.22
CA GLU A 24 4.94 -8.05 2.76
C GLU A 24 4.49 -6.61 2.50
N ASN A 25 5.38 -5.74 2.05
CA ASN A 25 5.18 -4.29 1.95
C ASN A 25 5.31 -3.79 0.51
N GLY A 26 6.44 -3.17 0.15
CA GLY A 26 6.61 -2.56 -1.16
C GLY A 26 6.51 -3.55 -2.32
N ASP A 27 6.85 -4.83 -2.11
CA ASP A 27 6.63 -5.87 -3.13
C ASP A 27 5.13 -6.10 -3.38
N GLN A 28 4.30 -6.08 -2.32
CA GLN A 28 2.85 -6.19 -2.47
C GLN A 28 2.25 -4.98 -3.19
N ILE A 29 2.75 -3.77 -2.89
CA ILE A 29 2.31 -2.54 -3.56
C ILE A 29 2.67 -2.57 -5.03
N ARG A 30 3.92 -2.90 -5.38
CA ARG A 30 4.37 -3.00 -6.77
C ARG A 30 3.57 -4.04 -7.54
N ALA A 31 3.40 -5.24 -6.98
CA ALA A 31 2.62 -6.29 -7.61
C ALA A 31 1.14 -5.92 -7.79
N PHE A 32 0.56 -5.17 -6.84
CA PHE A 32 -0.79 -4.61 -6.98
C PHE A 32 -0.88 -3.63 -8.16
N LEU A 33 0.02 -2.65 -8.23
CA LEU A 33 0.01 -1.65 -9.30
C LEU A 33 0.23 -2.26 -10.68
N ASP A 34 1.08 -3.28 -10.80
CA ASP A 34 1.28 -4.02 -12.05
C ASP A 34 0.01 -4.72 -12.53
N ARG A 35 -0.81 -5.22 -11.61
CA ARG A 35 -2.10 -5.88 -11.93
C ARG A 35 -3.23 -4.89 -12.19
N HIS A 36 -3.14 -3.66 -11.71
CA HIS A 36 -4.22 -2.66 -11.76
C HIS A 36 -3.74 -1.31 -12.33
N PRO A 37 -3.54 -1.19 -13.66
CA PRO A 37 -2.91 -0.03 -14.30
C PRO A 37 -3.66 1.31 -14.16
N GLY A 38 -4.91 1.32 -13.69
CA GLY A 38 -5.64 2.55 -13.35
C GLY A 38 -5.29 3.13 -11.98
N TRP A 39 -4.56 2.36 -11.16
CA TRP A 39 -4.17 2.75 -9.81
C TRP A 39 -2.75 3.31 -9.78
N ARG A 40 -2.51 4.19 -8.81
CA ARG A 40 -1.17 4.73 -8.51
C ARG A 40 -0.95 4.79 -7.01
N CYS A 41 0.30 4.69 -6.59
CA CYS A 41 0.68 4.95 -5.20
C CYS A 41 0.86 6.46 -5.00
N ASP A 42 0.13 7.02 -4.03
CA ASP A 42 0.21 8.43 -3.65
C ASP A 42 1.19 8.64 -2.47
N LEU A 43 1.29 7.64 -1.59
CA LEU A 43 2.13 7.66 -0.41
C LEU A 43 2.61 6.24 -0.13
N GLU A 44 3.88 6.11 0.23
CA GLU A 44 4.44 4.91 0.83
C GLU A 44 5.34 5.34 2.00
N ARG A 45 5.15 4.73 3.17
CA ARG A 45 5.92 5.05 4.37
C ARG A 45 6.20 3.80 5.20
N ARG A 46 7.47 3.67 5.58
CA ARG A 46 7.94 2.69 6.56
C ARG A 46 8.28 3.43 7.85
N PHE A 47 7.83 2.88 8.97
CA PHE A 47 8.23 3.25 10.31
C PHE A 47 9.06 2.10 10.86
N THR A 48 10.26 2.42 11.31
CA THR A 48 11.17 1.44 11.90
C THR A 48 11.07 1.49 13.42
N PRO A 49 11.61 0.50 14.14
CA PRO A 49 11.71 0.57 15.59
C PRO A 49 12.49 1.81 16.08
N LEU A 50 13.38 2.37 15.25
CA LEU A 50 14.10 3.61 15.57
C LEU A 50 13.20 4.85 15.58
N ASP A 51 12.06 4.79 14.90
CA ASP A 51 11.03 5.84 14.89
C ASP A 51 10.08 5.72 16.11
N GLY A 52 10.29 4.70 16.95
CA GLY A 52 9.43 4.34 18.08
C GLY A 52 8.35 3.31 17.69
N GLY A 53 8.06 2.37 18.60
CA GLY A 53 7.12 1.26 18.38
C GLY A 53 7.78 0.02 17.75
N ASP A 54 6.94 -0.91 17.28
CA ASP A 54 7.39 -2.25 16.82
C ASP A 54 7.81 -2.30 15.34
N GLY A 55 7.56 -1.22 14.59
CA GLY A 55 7.70 -1.16 13.13
C GLY A 55 6.34 -1.26 12.41
N PHE A 56 6.18 -0.48 11.35
CA PHE A 56 4.91 -0.36 10.63
C PHE A 56 5.11 0.05 9.18
N PHE A 57 4.18 -0.34 8.32
CA PHE A 57 4.13 0.09 6.93
C PHE A 57 2.75 0.61 6.58
N VAL A 58 2.71 1.68 5.78
CA VAL A 58 1.48 2.17 5.16
C VAL A 58 1.75 2.64 3.74
N ALA A 59 0.85 2.28 2.83
CA ALA A 59 0.77 2.87 1.51
C ALA A 59 -0.67 3.28 1.20
N THR A 60 -0.85 4.40 0.51
CA THR A 60 -2.16 4.81 -0.02
C THR A 60 -2.12 4.84 -1.53
N MET A 61 -3.18 4.34 -2.15
CA MET A 61 -3.33 4.32 -3.60
C MET A 61 -4.63 4.99 -4.02
N SER A 62 -4.61 5.68 -5.16
CA SER A 62 -5.81 6.26 -5.79
C SER A 62 -6.05 5.65 -7.17
N HIS A 63 -7.32 5.52 -7.53
CA HIS A 63 -7.77 5.10 -8.84
C HIS A 63 -8.10 6.33 -9.69
N SER A 64 -7.52 6.38 -10.88
CA SER A 64 -7.70 7.45 -11.87
C SER A 64 -9.08 7.41 -12.53
#